data_AF-A0A2I8A2A0-F1
#
_entry.id   AF-A0A2I8A2A0-F1
#
_cell.length_a   1.000
_cell.length_b   1.000
_cell.length_c   1.000
_cell.angle_alpha   90.00
_cell.angle_beta   90.00
_cell.angle_gamma   90.00
#
_symmetry.space_group_name_H-M   'P 1'
#
loop_
_entity.id
_entity.type
_entity.pdbx_description
1 polymer ?
#
loop_
_entity_poly.entity_id
_entity_poly.type
_entity_poly.pdbx_seq_one_letter_code
_entity_poly.pdbx_strand_id
1 'polypeptide(L)'
;MSLELSASVKYWLNFFHPLIMWVLLALSLYAAYLGLQVQRTRNAQGEEKKELIKGRYNIKHYQIGSLILALMVAGAIGGMAVTYINNGKLFVGPHLLAGLGMTALIAFSAALSPFMQKGANWARVTHILLNFVMLGLFTWQAITGVEIVQRILSKA
;
A
#
# COMPACT_ATOMS: atom_id res chain seq x y z
N MET A 1 -30.02 14.56 15.07
CA MET A 1 -30.40 13.53 14.08
C MET A 1 -29.24 12.55 13.99
N SER A 2 -29.36 11.34 14.55
CA SER A 2 -28.37 10.29 14.32
C SER A 2 -28.53 9.85 12.86
N LEU A 3 -27.51 10.05 12.04
CA LEU A 3 -27.47 9.50 10.68
C LEU A 3 -27.17 8.00 10.79
N GLU A 4 -28.18 7.21 11.14
CA GLU A 4 -28.04 5.76 11.15
C GLU A 4 -28.02 5.24 9.71
N LEU A 5 -26.90 4.60 9.34
CA LEU A 5 -26.78 3.94 8.05
C LEU A 5 -27.71 2.73 7.97
N SER A 6 -28.33 2.52 6.80
CA SER A 6 -29.17 1.35 6.54
C SER A 6 -28.35 0.06 6.59
N ALA A 7 -29.01 -1.06 6.91
CA ALA A 7 -28.36 -2.38 6.98
C ALA A 7 -27.66 -2.76 5.66
N SER A 8 -28.27 -2.44 4.52
CA SER A 8 -27.69 -2.67 3.19
C SER A 8 -26.37 -1.89 3.01
N VAL A 9 -26.35 -0.61 3.38
CA VAL A 9 -25.13 0.21 3.29
C VAL A 9 -24.02 -0.37 4.19
N LYS A 10 -24.36 -0.73 5.44
CA LYS A 10 -23.41 -1.34 6.38
C LYS A 10 -22.81 -2.66 5.85
N TYR A 11 -23.62 -3.47 5.18
CA TYR A 11 -23.18 -4.72 4.55
C TYR A 11 -22.16 -4.45 3.44
N TRP A 12 -22.50 -3.59 2.47
CA TRP A 12 -21.64 -3.29 1.32
C TRP A 12 -20.32 -2.60 1.69
N LEU A 13 -20.32 -1.80 2.76
CA LEU A 13 -19.10 -1.15 3.26
C LEU A 13 -17.98 -2.14 3.64
N ASN A 14 -18.30 -3.37 4.04
CA ASN A 14 -17.30 -4.37 4.41
C ASN A 14 -16.40 -4.80 3.24
N PHE A 15 -16.85 -4.61 1.99
CA PHE A 15 -16.13 -5.07 0.80
C PHE A 15 -15.24 -3.99 0.16
N PHE A 16 -15.44 -2.73 0.51
CA PHE A 16 -14.68 -1.62 -0.06
C PHE A 16 -13.19 -1.66 0.32
N HIS A 17 -12.90 -1.92 1.59
CA HIS A 17 -11.51 -2.05 2.06
C HIS A 17 -10.79 -3.23 1.37
N PRO A 18 -11.31 -4.47 1.35
CA PRO A 18 -10.71 -5.58 0.61
C PRO A 18 -10.46 -5.26 -0.87
N LEU A 19 -11.41 -4.60 -1.56
CA LEU A 19 -11.25 -4.21 -2.96
C LEU A 19 -10.07 -3.23 -3.15
N ILE A 20 -9.99 -2.20 -2.31
CA ILE A 20 -8.86 -1.25 -2.34
C ILE A 20 -7.54 -1.97 -2.06
N MET A 21 -7.51 -2.93 -1.14
CA MET A 21 -6.29 -3.67 -0.81
C MET A 21 -5.75 -4.45 -2.01
N TRP A 22 -6.61 -5.05 -2.84
CA TRP A 22 -6.20 -5.70 -4.08
C TRP A 22 -5.65 -4.72 -5.12
N VAL A 23 -6.31 -3.56 -5.28
CA VAL A 23 -5.81 -2.49 -6.16
C VAL A 23 -4.44 -2.00 -5.69
N LEU A 24 -4.28 -1.77 -4.38
CA LEU A 24 -3.02 -1.36 -3.77
C LEU A 24 -1.91 -2.40 -3.95
N LEU A 25 -2.23 -3.69 -3.85
CA LEU A 25 -1.24 -4.75 -4.10
C LEU A 25 -0.76 -4.71 -5.55
N ALA A 26 -1.67 -4.58 -6.52
CA ALA A 26 -1.31 -4.46 -7.94
C ALA A 26 -0.46 -3.19 -8.20
N LEU A 27 -0.86 -2.04 -7.63
CA LEU A 27 -0.07 -0.81 -7.71
C LEU A 27 1.31 -0.97 -7.07
N SER A 28 1.42 -1.69 -5.95
CA SER A 28 2.69 -1.92 -5.25
C SER A 28 3.65 -2.78 -6.07
N LEU A 29 3.13 -3.81 -6.75
CA LEU A 29 3.91 -4.61 -7.69
C LEU A 29 4.39 -3.77 -8.88
N TYR A 30 3.54 -2.89 -9.41
CA TYR A 30 3.93 -1.97 -10.46
C TYR A 30 4.97 -0.95 -9.98
N ALA A 31 4.83 -0.42 -8.76
CA ALA A 31 5.81 0.47 -8.16
C ALA A 31 7.17 -0.23 -7.97
N ALA A 32 7.17 -1.50 -7.55
CA ALA A 32 8.38 -2.31 -7.45
C ALA A 32 9.06 -2.49 -8.81
N TYR A 33 8.30 -2.80 -9.86
CA TYR A 33 8.80 -2.82 -11.24
C TYR A 33 9.43 -1.48 -11.63
N LEU A 34 8.75 -0.35 -11.38
CA LEU A 34 9.30 0.97 -11.67
C LEU A 34 10.60 1.25 -10.88
N GLY A 35 10.67 0.81 -9.61
CA GLY A 35 11.87 0.91 -8.78
C GLY A 35 13.06 0.14 -9.35
N LEU A 36 12.82 -1.07 -9.86
CA LEU A 36 13.84 -1.85 -10.57
C LEU A 36 14.29 -1.15 -11.86
N GLN A 37 13.38 -0.54 -12.62
CA GLN A 37 13.75 0.24 -13.81
C GLN A 37 14.56 1.49 -13.46
N VAL A 38 14.28 2.15 -12.33
CA VAL A 38 15.11 3.25 -11.82
C VAL A 38 16.53 2.77 -11.50
N GLN A 39 16.67 1.62 -10.85
CA GLN A 39 17.99 1.02 -10.56
C GLN A 39 18.72 0.65 -11.86
N ARG A 40 18.04 0.04 -12.82
CA ARG A 40 18.59 -0.29 -14.14
C ARG A 40 19.08 0.96 -14.86
N THR A 41 18.27 2.02 -14.92
CA THR A 41 18.61 3.29 -15.57
C THR A 41 19.88 3.92 -14.98
N ARG A 42 20.07 3.81 -13.65
CA ARG A 42 21.26 4.33 -12.98
C ARG A 42 22.53 3.56 -13.34
N ASN A 43 22.41 2.25 -13.54
CA ASN A 43 23.54 1.35 -13.77
C ASN A 43 23.86 1.15 -15.27
N ALA A 44 22.93 1.46 -16.18
CA ALA A 44 23.12 1.33 -17.62
C ALA A 44 24.14 2.35 -18.18
N GLN A 45 24.70 2.04 -19.34
CA GLN A 45 25.66 2.87 -20.08
C GLN A 45 25.29 2.95 -21.57
N GLY A 46 25.90 3.88 -22.31
CA GLY A 46 25.74 4.00 -23.77
C GLY A 46 24.29 4.22 -24.22
N GLU A 47 23.92 3.56 -25.33
CA GLU A 47 22.60 3.67 -25.94
C GLU A 47 21.48 3.12 -25.04
N GLU A 48 21.75 2.06 -24.26
CA GLU A 48 20.76 1.51 -23.31
C GLU A 48 20.31 2.59 -22.31
N LYS A 49 21.26 3.35 -21.76
CA LYS A 49 20.94 4.43 -20.82
C LYS A 49 20.09 5.52 -21.48
N LYS A 50 20.42 5.90 -22.72
CA LYS A 50 19.66 6.92 -23.47
C LYS A 50 18.21 6.49 -23.67
N GLU A 51 17.98 5.24 -24.03
CA GLU A 51 16.62 4.70 -24.19
C GLU A 51 15.88 4.62 -22.84
N LEU A 52 16.52 4.14 -21.77
CA LEU A 52 15.89 4.02 -20.45
C LEU A 52 15.49 5.38 -19.85
N ILE A 53 16.26 6.45 -20.08
CA ILE A 53 15.93 7.81 -19.62
C ILE A 53 14.60 8.30 -20.22
N LYS A 54 14.28 7.95 -21.48
CA LYS A 54 13.00 8.32 -22.11
C LYS A 54 11.80 7.75 -21.35
N GLY A 55 11.97 6.61 -20.67
CA GLY A 55 10.93 5.96 -19.87
C GLY A 55 10.49 6.76 -18.64
N ARG A 56 11.30 7.73 -18.17
CA ARG A 56 11.02 8.60 -17.00
C ARG A 56 10.57 7.81 -15.76
N TYR A 57 11.21 6.66 -15.51
CA TYR A 57 10.80 5.72 -14.47
C TYR A 57 10.85 6.30 -13.06
N ASN A 58 11.76 7.24 -12.79
CA ASN A 58 11.84 7.94 -11.51
C ASN A 58 10.59 8.79 -11.23
N ILE A 59 10.07 9.50 -12.24
CA ILE A 59 8.86 10.31 -12.13
C ILE A 59 7.65 9.41 -11.91
N LYS A 60 7.52 8.36 -12.74
CA LYS A 60 6.43 7.38 -12.60
C LYS A 60 6.44 6.70 -11.24
N HIS A 61 7.62 6.27 -10.77
CA HIS A 61 7.76 5.62 -9.47
C HIS A 61 7.35 6.56 -8.33
N TYR A 62 7.76 7.83 -8.39
CA TYR A 62 7.36 8.83 -7.40
C TYR A 62 5.84 9.05 -7.39
N GLN A 63 5.22 9.25 -8.56
CA GLN A 63 3.78 9.48 -8.68
C GLN A 63 2.96 8.28 -8.19
N ILE A 64 3.31 7.07 -8.61
CA ILE A 64 2.64 5.85 -8.15
C ILE A 64 2.87 5.63 -6.65
N GLY A 65 4.09 5.87 -6.15
CA GLY A 65 4.39 5.80 -4.72
C GLY A 65 3.55 6.77 -3.88
N SER A 66 3.38 8.02 -4.34
CA SER A 66 2.50 8.99 -3.69
C SER A 66 1.04 8.56 -3.70
N LEU A 67 0.56 7.98 -4.80
CA LEU A 67 -0.80 7.45 -4.88
C LEU A 67 -1.01 6.28 -3.92
N ILE A 68 -0.07 5.33 -3.86
CA ILE A 68 -0.11 4.20 -2.93
C ILE A 68 -0.14 4.71 -1.48
N LEU A 69 0.73 5.66 -1.13
CA LEU A 69 0.74 6.26 0.22
C LEU A 69 -0.63 6.82 0.58
N ALA A 70 -1.23 7.64 -0.29
CA ALA A 70 -2.54 8.24 -0.05
C ALA A 70 -3.65 7.18 0.12
N LEU A 71 -3.71 6.23 -0.82
CA LEU A 71 -4.73 5.17 -0.81
C LEU A 71 -4.56 4.21 0.37
N MET A 72 -3.33 3.90 0.77
CA MET A 72 -3.05 3.00 1.87
C MET A 72 -3.43 3.61 3.22
N VAL A 73 -3.07 4.88 3.45
CA VAL A 73 -3.47 5.62 4.66
C VAL A 73 -4.99 5.76 4.71
N ALA A 74 -5.62 6.19 3.62
CA ALA A 74 -7.07 6.33 3.54
C ALA A 74 -7.79 4.98 3.71
N GLY A 75 -7.27 3.92 3.09
CA GLY A 75 -7.80 2.57 3.19
C GLY A 75 -7.70 1.98 4.60
N ALA A 76 -6.61 2.24 5.32
CA ALA A 76 -6.45 1.84 6.72
C ALA A 76 -7.44 2.57 7.65
N ILE A 77 -7.54 3.90 7.52
CA ILE A 77 -8.50 4.71 8.29
C ILE A 77 -9.93 4.30 7.96
N GLY A 78 -10.26 4.15 6.67
CA GLY A 78 -11.59 3.74 6.20
C GLY A 78 -11.98 2.34 6.68
N GLY A 79 -11.06 1.37 6.63
CA GLY A 79 -11.31 0.01 7.13
C GLY A 79 -11.61 -0.01 8.64
N MET A 80 -10.85 0.76 9.43
CA MET A 80 -11.12 0.94 10.86
C MET A 80 -12.47 1.62 11.10
N ALA A 81 -12.78 2.68 10.33
CA ALA A 81 -14.05 3.40 10.45
C ALA A 81 -15.25 2.49 10.17
N VAL A 82 -15.21 1.70 9.08
CA VAL A 82 -16.25 0.72 8.76
C VAL A 82 -16.40 -0.32 9.87
N THR A 83 -15.28 -0.83 10.39
CA THR A 83 -15.31 -1.80 11.51
C THR A 83 -16.00 -1.20 12.74
N TYR A 84 -15.67 0.03 13.09
CA TYR A 84 -16.26 0.72 14.24
C TYR A 84 -17.75 1.01 14.04
N ILE A 85 -18.15 1.50 12.86
CA ILE A 85 -19.57 1.77 12.53
C ILE A 85 -20.40 0.48 12.61
N ASN A 86 -19.86 -0.66 12.17
CA ASN A 86 -20.60 -1.92 12.13
C ASN A 86 -20.62 -2.66 13.47
N ASN A 87 -19.63 -2.45 14.35
CA ASN A 87 -19.44 -3.27 15.55
C ASN A 87 -19.37 -2.49 16.87
N GLY A 88 -19.33 -1.16 16.83
CA GLY A 88 -19.17 -0.29 18.00
C GLY A 88 -17.77 -0.34 18.64
N LYS A 89 -16.83 -1.10 18.06
CA LYS A 89 -15.45 -1.25 18.54
C LYS A 89 -14.52 -1.68 17.41
N LEU A 90 -13.22 -1.51 17.64
CA LEU A 90 -12.18 -2.11 16.80
C LEU A 90 -11.74 -3.45 17.38
N PHE A 91 -11.44 -4.41 16.50
CA PHE A 91 -10.87 -5.69 16.88
C PHE A 91 -9.35 -5.64 16.74
N VAL A 92 -8.64 -5.67 17.88
CA VAL A 92 -7.18 -5.69 17.90
C VAL A 92 -6.69 -7.10 17.65
N GLY A 93 -6.46 -7.42 16.39
CA GLY A 93 -5.92 -8.71 15.95
C GLY A 93 -4.73 -8.55 15.01
N PRO A 94 -4.12 -9.67 14.56
CA PRO A 94 -2.94 -9.65 13.70
C PRO A 94 -3.14 -8.84 12.41
N HIS A 95 -4.32 -8.88 11.80
CA HIS A 95 -4.66 -8.11 10.59
C HIS A 95 -4.54 -6.60 10.82
N LEU A 96 -5.19 -6.09 11.88
CA LEU A 96 -5.16 -4.66 12.22
C LEU A 96 -3.73 -4.20 12.57
N LEU A 97 -3.03 -4.95 13.43
CA LEU A 97 -1.67 -4.58 13.85
C LEU A 97 -0.69 -4.57 12.67
N ALA A 98 -0.77 -5.58 11.78
CA ALA A 98 0.03 -5.60 10.57
C ALA A 98 -0.31 -4.44 9.63
N GLY A 99 -1.59 -4.13 9.41
CA GLY A 99 -2.02 -3.01 8.57
C GLY A 99 -1.52 -1.65 9.10
N LEU A 100 -1.57 -1.43 10.41
CA LEU A 100 -1.00 -0.24 11.06
C LEU A 100 0.52 -0.18 10.90
N GLY A 101 1.21 -1.31 11.12
CA GLY A 101 2.65 -1.42 10.88
C GLY A 101 3.03 -1.09 9.43
N MET A 102 2.30 -1.63 8.47
CA MET A 102 2.51 -1.33 7.05
C MET A 102 2.26 0.15 6.72
N THR A 103 1.26 0.78 7.35
CA THR A 103 0.99 2.22 7.21
C THR A 103 2.16 3.07 7.72
N ALA A 104 2.80 2.66 8.82
CA ALA A 104 4.01 3.31 9.30
C ALA A 104 5.20 3.07 8.35
N LEU A 105 5.39 1.83 7.87
CA LEU A 105 6.47 1.48 6.94
C LEU A 105 6.42 2.33 5.66
N ILE A 106 5.24 2.49 5.04
CA ILE A 106 5.12 3.28 3.81
C ILE A 106 5.38 4.77 4.06
N ALA A 107 4.94 5.32 5.20
CA ALA A 107 5.19 6.70 5.56
C ALA A 107 6.69 6.97 5.75
N PHE A 108 7.39 6.11 6.51
CA PHE A 108 8.84 6.22 6.67
C PHE A 108 9.58 6.02 5.35
N SER A 109 9.15 5.06 4.54
CA SER A 109 9.73 4.81 3.22
C SER A 109 9.61 6.02 2.29
N ALA A 110 8.45 6.68 2.25
CA ALA A 110 8.22 7.90 1.48
C ALA A 110 9.06 9.08 2.00
N ALA A 111 9.22 9.21 3.31
CA ALA A 111 10.00 10.27 3.96
C ALA A 111 11.51 10.20 3.62
N LEU A 112 12.02 9.07 3.12
CA LEU A 112 13.41 8.95 2.65
C LEU A 112 13.67 9.63 1.30
N SER A 113 12.62 10.02 0.56
CA SER A 113 12.73 10.58 -0.79
C SER A 113 13.70 11.77 -0.92
N PRO A 114 13.69 12.78 -0.02
CA PRO A 114 14.62 13.91 -0.11
C PRO A 114 16.09 13.49 0.00
N PHE A 115 16.41 12.51 0.85
CA PHE A 115 17.78 11.99 0.99
C PHE A 115 18.21 11.21 -0.24
N MET A 116 17.32 10.39 -0.80
CA MET A 116 17.59 9.63 -2.03
C MET A 116 17.81 10.55 -3.23
N GLN A 117 17.06 11.65 -3.33
CA GLN A 117 17.24 12.68 -4.35
C GLN A 117 18.60 13.37 -4.23
N LYS A 118 19.11 13.56 -3.00
CA LYS A 118 20.44 14.10 -2.72
C LYS A 118 21.60 13.10 -2.91
N GLY A 119 21.34 11.88 -3.40
CA GLY A 119 22.42 10.93 -3.65
C GLY A 119 22.66 9.91 -2.53
N ALA A 120 21.98 10.00 -1.39
CA ALA A 120 22.29 9.17 -0.22
C ALA A 120 21.96 7.68 -0.46
N ASN A 121 23.00 6.84 -0.48
CA ASN A 121 22.84 5.40 -0.72
C ASN A 121 22.18 4.68 0.46
N TRP A 122 22.48 5.05 1.70
CA TRP A 122 21.84 4.46 2.89
C TRP A 122 20.32 4.62 2.82
N ALA A 123 19.82 5.79 2.42
CA ALA A 123 18.39 6.07 2.30
C ALA A 123 17.74 5.20 1.22
N ARG A 124 18.44 4.92 0.11
CA ARG A 124 17.95 4.03 -0.95
C ARG A 124 17.84 2.60 -0.47
N VAL A 125 18.87 2.10 0.21
CA VAL A 125 18.88 0.72 0.75
C VAL A 125 17.77 0.57 1.79
N THR A 126 17.63 1.54 2.70
CA THR A 126 16.55 1.54 3.70
C THR A 126 15.18 1.58 3.02
N HIS A 127 14.97 2.45 2.03
CA HIS A 127 13.72 2.51 1.27
C HIS A 127 13.39 1.16 0.60
N ILE A 128 14.36 0.53 -0.06
CA ILE A 128 14.17 -0.78 -0.69
C ILE A 128 13.81 -1.84 0.35
N LEU A 129 14.53 -1.90 1.48
CA LEU A 129 14.26 -2.86 2.55
C LEU A 129 12.86 -2.70 3.14
N LEU A 130 12.46 -1.46 3.47
CA LEU A 130 11.13 -1.17 4.00
C LEU A 130 10.03 -1.61 3.03
N ASN A 131 10.19 -1.32 1.72
CA ASN A 131 9.20 -1.70 0.72
C ASN A 131 9.17 -3.21 0.44
N PHE A 132 10.31 -3.90 0.53
CA PHE A 132 10.35 -5.35 0.39
C PHE A 132 9.62 -6.04 1.55
N VAL A 133 9.87 -5.60 2.78
CA VAL A 133 9.11 -6.07 3.97
C VAL A 133 7.63 -5.73 3.82
N MET A 134 7.30 -4.51 3.38
CA MET A 134 5.92 -4.10 3.13
C MET A 134 5.23 -4.98 2.11
N LEU A 135 5.86 -5.32 0.97
CA LEU A 135 5.31 -6.23 -0.04
C LEU A 135 5.06 -7.64 0.50
N GLY A 136 5.99 -8.16 1.30
CA GLY A 136 5.81 -9.45 1.98
C GLY A 136 4.61 -9.44 2.93
N LEU A 137 4.53 -8.42 3.79
CA LEU A 137 3.38 -8.21 4.68
C LEU A 137 2.08 -8.02 3.90
N PHE A 138 2.10 -7.27 2.79
CA PHE A 138 0.90 -7.04 1.97
C PHE A 138 0.39 -8.34 1.37
N THR A 139 1.29 -9.17 0.84
CA THR A 139 0.93 -10.46 0.26
C THR A 139 0.32 -11.40 1.32
N TRP A 140 0.90 -11.43 2.52
CA TRP A 140 0.34 -12.16 3.66
C TRP A 140 -1.04 -11.63 4.08
N GLN A 141 -1.19 -10.31 4.13
CA GLN A 141 -2.46 -9.66 4.47
C GLN A 141 -3.54 -9.89 3.42
N ALA A 142 -3.18 -10.01 2.14
CA ALA A 142 -4.13 -10.34 1.08
C ALA A 142 -4.74 -11.74 1.28
N ILE A 143 -3.94 -12.72 1.70
CA ILE A 143 -4.40 -14.09 1.99
C ILE A 143 -5.32 -14.10 3.23
N THR A 144 -4.82 -13.56 4.35
CA THR A 144 -5.59 -13.53 5.60
C THR A 144 -6.85 -12.65 5.52
N GLY A 145 -6.84 -11.61 4.67
CA GLY A 145 -8.01 -10.78 4.39
C GLY A 145 -9.12 -11.53 3.67
N VAL A 146 -8.78 -12.44 2.75
CA VAL A 146 -9.77 -13.31 2.08
C VAL A 146 -10.47 -14.21 3.09
N GLU A 147 -9.74 -14.77 4.06
CA GLU A 147 -10.35 -15.58 5.14
C GLU A 147 -11.36 -14.77 5.96
N ILE A 148 -11.08 -13.49 6.22
CA ILE A 148 -12.02 -12.58 6.91
C ILE A 148 -13.27 -12.36 6.07
N VAL A 149 -13.12 -12.07 4.78
CA VAL A 149 -14.25 -11.89 3.85
C VAL A 149 -15.11 -13.16 3.79
N GLN A 150 -14.49 -14.35 3.72
CA GLN A 150 -15.21 -15.62 3.73
C GLN A 150 -16.02 -15.83 5.02
N ARG A 151 -15.48 -15.44 6.20
CA ARG A 151 -16.21 -15.49 7.47
C ARG A 151 -17.40 -14.54 7.52
N ILE A 152 -17.33 -13.40 6.84
CA ILE A 152 -18.45 -12.46 6.73
C ILE A 152 -19.53 -13.09 5.84
N LEU A 153 -19.15 -13.66 4.69
CA LEU A 153 -20.08 -14.28 3.75
C LEU A 153 -20.75 -15.54 4.31
N SER A 154 -20.04 -16.36 5.10
CA SER A 154 -20.59 -17.60 5.68
C SER A 154 -21.48 -17.38 6.90
N LYS A 155 -21.48 -16.16 7.47
CA LYS A 155 -22.34 -15.75 8.58
C LYS A 155 -23.42 -14.74 8.18
N ALA A 156 -23.45 -14.36 6.90
CA ALA A 156 -24.42 -13.44 6.32
C ALA A 156 -25.72 -14.15 5.95
#